data_AF-A0A6A5HD88-F1
#
_entry.id   AF-A0A6A5HD88-F1
#
_cell.length_a   1.000
_cell.length_b   1.000
_cell.length_c   1.000
_cell.angle_alpha   90.00
_cell.angle_beta   90.00
_cell.angle_gamma   90.00
#
_symmetry.space_group_name_H-M   'P 1'
#
loop_
_entity.id
_entity.type
_entity.pdbx_description
1 polymer ?
#
loop_
_entity_poly.entity_id
_entity_poly.type
_entity_poly.pdbx_seq_one_letter_code
_entity_poly.pdbx_strand_id
1 'polypeptide(L)'
;MDDDKVNFAELLQRVPTESWYALFVYILYTAFLALNVYMARAFTSYFPLYIARVLREFIATFSYCACLYGDEILLHYFGYIGLFAGILLHFSVFQRLNKRNGENLLIIGEEVLRMNIYVLDYGLVIVAQISAAFCSRYYALLILDTTLVPVSEICHLKHLFYENDALQPILIIVVLLEFLGGAALHMILRQFQKRIETIAFFYALIFTISHYAVGVFAPHPMIFMSRYAYCSVDMVTEEALLAFLVHNLVPLIGWMFVPIVTRKPTTLRSVWGQRFEEMEEKSQAPQGGNNKKRR
;
A
#
# COMPACT_ATOMS: atom_id res chain seq x y z
N MET A 1 -33.21 -17.00 31.79
CA MET A 1 -32.22 -15.99 31.33
C MET A 1 -30.90 -16.72 31.35
N ASP A 2 -30.73 -17.61 30.37
CA ASP A 2 -29.55 -18.48 30.28
C ASP A 2 -28.46 -17.74 29.52
N ASP A 3 -27.28 -17.77 30.12
CA ASP A 3 -26.01 -17.33 29.57
C ASP A 3 -25.74 -18.13 28.28
N ASP A 4 -26.05 -17.56 27.12
CA ASP A 4 -25.46 -17.98 25.83
C ASP A 4 -23.96 -17.63 25.85
N LYS A 5 -23.20 -18.34 26.68
CA LYS A 5 -21.74 -18.34 26.62
C LYS A 5 -21.36 -19.11 25.36
N VAL A 6 -21.24 -18.38 24.27
CA VAL A 6 -20.64 -18.85 23.03
C VAL A 6 -19.33 -19.57 23.36
N ASN A 7 -19.35 -20.89 23.29
CA ASN A 7 -18.19 -21.71 23.62
C ASN A 7 -17.20 -21.62 22.45
N PHE A 8 -16.24 -20.71 22.59
CA PHE A 8 -15.24 -20.43 21.55
C PHE A 8 -14.50 -21.70 21.09
N ALA A 9 -14.28 -22.66 22.00
CA ALA A 9 -13.64 -23.93 21.68
C ALA A 9 -14.47 -24.78 20.71
N GLU A 10 -15.80 -24.75 20.83
CA GLU A 10 -16.72 -25.50 19.99
C GLU A 10 -16.87 -24.86 18.59
N LEU A 11 -16.77 -23.52 18.52
CA LEU A 11 -16.67 -22.77 17.26
C LEU A 11 -15.35 -23.06 16.52
N LEU A 12 -14.22 -23.12 17.25
CA LEU A 12 -12.90 -23.41 16.67
C LEU A 12 -12.80 -24.84 16.14
N GLN A 13 -13.52 -25.80 16.74
CA GLN A 13 -13.59 -27.19 16.25
C GLN A 13 -14.40 -27.34 14.95
N ARG A 14 -15.29 -26.39 14.62
CA ARG A 14 -16.07 -26.40 13.37
C ARG A 14 -15.30 -25.85 12.16
N VAL A 15 -14.13 -25.24 12.40
CA VAL A 15 -13.29 -24.70 11.32
C VAL A 15 -12.58 -25.87 10.61
N PRO A 16 -12.68 -25.98 9.27
CA PRO A 16 -12.01 -27.04 8.50
C PRO A 16 -10.51 -27.08 8.78
N THR A 17 -9.91 -28.28 8.74
CA THR A 17 -8.45 -28.46 8.91
C THR A 17 -7.64 -27.68 7.89
N GLU A 18 -8.16 -27.51 6.68
CA GLU A 18 -7.54 -26.70 5.63
C GLU A 18 -7.46 -25.21 6.00
N SER A 19 -8.50 -24.67 6.65
CA SER A 19 -8.50 -23.29 7.14
C SER A 19 -7.44 -23.08 8.24
N TRP A 20 -7.22 -24.07 9.11
CA TRP A 20 -6.13 -24.03 10.09
C TRP A 20 -4.75 -24.06 9.44
N TYR A 21 -4.57 -24.90 8.42
CA TYR A 21 -3.34 -24.94 7.64
C TYR A 21 -3.09 -23.61 6.90
N ALA A 22 -4.13 -23.02 6.31
CA ALA A 22 -4.09 -21.71 5.67
C ALA A 22 -3.67 -20.60 6.64
N LEU A 23 -4.23 -20.58 7.86
CA LEU A 23 -3.83 -19.63 8.90
C LEU A 23 -2.36 -19.81 9.31
N PHE A 24 -1.92 -21.06 9.45
CA PHE A 24 -0.53 -21.36 9.79
C PHE A 24 0.45 -20.88 8.72
N VAL A 25 0.17 -21.16 7.45
CA VAL A 25 0.99 -20.71 6.32
C VAL A 25 0.97 -19.21 6.18
N TYR A 26 -0.19 -18.57 6.36
CA TYR A 26 -0.29 -17.12 6.42
C TYR A 26 0.65 -16.54 7.48
N ILE A 27 0.58 -17.02 8.74
CA ILE A 27 1.43 -16.53 9.84
C ILE A 27 2.92 -16.73 9.52
N LEU A 28 3.29 -17.90 9.00
CA LEU A 28 4.67 -18.18 8.60
C LEU A 28 5.15 -17.27 7.48
N TYR A 29 4.31 -17.06 6.45
CA TYR A 29 4.59 -16.16 5.34
C TYR A 29 4.84 -14.74 5.84
N THR A 30 3.93 -14.21 6.67
CA THR A 30 4.05 -12.89 7.29
C THR A 30 5.36 -12.77 8.10
N ALA A 31 5.65 -13.75 8.95
CA ALA A 31 6.82 -13.73 9.82
C ALA A 31 8.12 -13.80 9.01
N PHE A 32 8.16 -14.66 7.99
CA PHE A 32 9.30 -14.79 7.09
C PHE A 32 9.52 -13.50 6.29
N LEU A 33 8.47 -12.90 5.74
CA LEU A 33 8.56 -11.62 5.04
C LEU A 33 9.03 -10.51 5.98
N ALA A 34 8.49 -10.42 7.20
CA ALA A 34 8.91 -9.43 8.20
C ALA A 34 10.39 -9.57 8.57
N LEU A 35 10.88 -10.80 8.73
CA LEU A 35 12.30 -11.09 8.96
C LEU A 35 13.16 -10.64 7.78
N ASN A 36 12.79 -11.00 6.55
CA ASN A 36 13.52 -10.59 5.35
C ASN A 36 13.58 -9.06 5.22
N VAL A 37 12.46 -8.38 5.47
CA VAL A 37 12.38 -6.91 5.43
C VAL A 37 13.26 -6.29 6.52
N TYR A 38 13.25 -6.82 7.74
CA TYR A 38 14.12 -6.36 8.81
C TYR A 38 15.59 -6.49 8.43
N MET A 39 16.01 -7.66 7.94
CA MET A 39 17.38 -7.93 7.51
C MET A 39 17.81 -7.06 6.33
N ALA A 40 16.96 -6.92 5.31
CA ALA A 40 17.22 -6.07 4.15
C ALA A 40 17.36 -4.60 4.55
N ARG A 41 16.51 -4.10 5.45
CA ARG A 41 16.62 -2.73 5.99
C ARG A 41 17.89 -2.54 6.81
N ALA A 42 18.26 -3.52 7.64
CA ALA A 42 19.54 -3.47 8.36
C ALA A 42 20.72 -3.39 7.36
N PHE A 43 20.68 -4.18 6.29
CA PHE A 43 21.68 -4.13 5.23
C PHE A 43 21.74 -2.77 4.51
N THR A 44 20.60 -2.07 4.33
CA THR A 44 20.62 -0.71 3.74
C THR A 44 21.47 0.29 4.53
N SER A 45 21.76 0.04 5.81
CA SER A 45 22.57 0.94 6.64
C SER A 45 24.04 1.01 6.23
N TYR A 46 24.54 0.02 5.47
CA TYR A 46 25.90 0.01 4.94
C TYR A 46 26.09 0.89 3.69
N PHE A 47 25.00 1.39 3.11
CA PHE A 47 25.05 2.22 1.90
C PHE A 47 25.00 3.71 2.22
N PRO A 48 25.48 4.57 1.29
CA PRO A 48 25.28 6.01 1.37
C PRO A 48 23.81 6.37 1.60
N LEU A 49 23.55 7.38 2.44
CA LEU A 49 22.20 7.74 2.91
C LEU A 49 21.17 7.88 1.78
N TYR A 50 21.57 8.46 0.65
CA TYR A 50 20.70 8.62 -0.51
C TYR A 50 20.27 7.28 -1.13
N ILE A 51 21.23 6.39 -1.38
CA ILE A 51 20.98 5.04 -1.92
C ILE A 51 20.13 4.25 -0.91
N ALA A 52 20.46 4.34 0.38
CA ALA A 52 19.71 3.69 1.44
C ALA A 52 18.23 4.14 1.48
N ARG A 53 17.93 5.43 1.23
CA ARG A 53 16.55 5.93 1.15
C ARG A 53 15.78 5.29 -0.01
N VAL A 54 16.36 5.25 -1.21
CA VAL A 54 15.74 4.60 -2.38
C VAL A 54 15.49 3.12 -2.13
N LEU A 55 16.49 2.40 -1.61
CA LEU A 55 16.35 0.98 -1.28
C LEU A 55 15.27 0.73 -0.21
N ARG A 56 15.14 1.63 0.77
CA ARG A 56 14.08 1.51 1.78
C ARG A 56 12.69 1.76 1.22
N GLU A 57 12.52 2.64 0.23
CA GLU A 57 11.26 2.78 -0.52
C GLU A 57 10.90 1.50 -1.26
N PHE A 58 11.88 0.90 -1.95
CA PHE A 58 11.71 -0.38 -2.62
C PHE A 58 11.27 -1.47 -1.62
N ILE A 59 12.05 -1.67 -0.55
CA ILE A 59 11.79 -2.73 0.44
C ILE A 59 10.42 -2.55 1.10
N ALA A 60 10.06 -1.31 1.45
CA ALA A 60 8.80 -1.03 2.09
C ALA A 60 7.61 -1.30 1.16
N THR A 61 7.66 -0.78 -0.07
CA THR A 61 6.60 -0.99 -1.07
C THR A 61 6.45 -2.47 -1.41
N PHE A 62 7.58 -3.17 -1.56
CA PHE A 62 7.61 -4.62 -1.79
C PHE A 62 6.88 -5.36 -0.67
N SER A 63 7.16 -5.00 0.59
CA SER A 63 6.54 -5.65 1.74
C SER A 63 5.03 -5.46 1.81
N TYR A 64 4.52 -4.24 1.55
CA TYR A 64 3.09 -3.99 1.51
C TYR A 64 2.40 -4.75 0.38
N CYS A 65 3.01 -4.80 -0.80
CA CYS A 65 2.43 -5.51 -1.94
C CYS A 65 2.47 -7.04 -1.76
N ALA A 66 3.57 -7.58 -1.20
CA ALA A 66 3.74 -9.01 -0.98
C ALA A 66 2.72 -9.56 0.02
N CYS A 67 2.48 -8.84 1.12
CA CYS A 67 1.49 -9.21 2.14
C CYS A 67 0.09 -9.50 1.60
N LEU A 68 -0.36 -8.73 0.61
CA LEU A 68 -1.71 -8.85 0.08
C LEU A 68 -1.97 -10.17 -0.63
N TYR A 69 -0.93 -10.84 -1.12
CA TYR A 69 -1.08 -12.20 -1.65
C TYR A 69 -1.38 -13.21 -0.53
N GLY A 70 -0.83 -13.01 0.66
CA GLY A 70 -1.20 -13.78 1.84
C GLY A 70 -2.61 -13.45 2.35
N ASP A 71 -3.01 -12.18 2.28
CA ASP A 71 -4.34 -11.74 2.71
C ASP A 71 -5.48 -12.39 1.89
N GLU A 72 -5.22 -12.69 0.60
CA GLU A 72 -6.15 -13.42 -0.28
C GLU A 72 -6.33 -14.89 0.12
N ILE A 73 -5.32 -15.51 0.74
CA ILE A 73 -5.46 -16.85 1.32
C ILE A 73 -6.47 -16.79 2.47
N LEU A 74 -6.38 -15.76 3.33
CA LEU A 74 -7.36 -15.59 4.40
C LEU A 74 -8.75 -15.24 3.85
N LEU A 75 -8.85 -14.49 2.76
CA LEU A 75 -10.13 -14.27 2.08
C LEU A 75 -10.75 -15.59 1.62
N HIS A 76 -9.97 -16.47 0.99
CA HIS A 76 -10.47 -17.75 0.48
C HIS A 76 -11.02 -18.65 1.58
N TYR A 77 -10.30 -18.78 2.71
CA TYR A 77 -10.65 -19.72 3.77
C TYR A 77 -11.53 -19.15 4.89
N PHE A 78 -11.53 -17.83 5.09
CA PHE A 78 -12.23 -17.16 6.20
C PHE A 78 -13.10 -15.98 5.75
N GLY A 79 -13.22 -15.74 4.44
CA GLY A 79 -14.02 -14.66 3.87
C GLY A 79 -13.48 -13.27 4.23
N TYR A 80 -14.34 -12.26 4.09
CA TYR A 80 -13.98 -10.86 4.30
C TYR A 80 -13.57 -10.52 5.74
N ILE A 81 -13.97 -11.34 6.73
CA ILE A 81 -13.50 -11.21 8.12
C ILE A 81 -12.02 -11.59 8.19
N GLY A 82 -11.62 -12.69 7.54
CA GLY A 82 -10.22 -13.10 7.42
C GLY A 82 -9.38 -12.06 6.70
N LEU A 83 -9.88 -11.56 5.57
CA LEU A 83 -9.23 -10.50 4.80
C LEU A 83 -8.97 -9.25 5.64
N PHE A 84 -9.99 -8.77 6.36
CA PHE A 84 -9.87 -7.61 7.24
C PHE A 84 -8.82 -7.83 8.33
N ALA A 85 -8.88 -8.98 9.02
CA ALA A 85 -7.93 -9.32 10.08
C ALA A 85 -6.49 -9.44 9.55
N GLY A 86 -6.34 -10.01 8.35
CA GLY A 86 -5.06 -10.15 7.66
C GLY A 86 -4.42 -8.80 7.36
N ILE A 87 -5.15 -7.95 6.64
CA ILE A 87 -4.68 -6.61 6.28
C ILE A 87 -4.36 -5.80 7.54
N LEU A 88 -5.20 -5.86 8.57
CA LEU A 88 -4.96 -5.17 9.84
C LEU A 88 -3.64 -5.59 10.49
N LEU A 89 -3.39 -6.90 10.56
CA LEU A 89 -2.15 -7.45 11.11
C LEU A 89 -0.94 -7.03 10.28
N HIS A 90 -0.99 -7.23 8.97
CA HIS A 90 0.08 -6.88 8.04
C HIS A 90 0.41 -5.39 8.06
N PHE A 91 -0.59 -4.52 7.90
CA PHE A 91 -0.37 -3.08 7.93
C PHE A 91 0.22 -2.63 9.26
N SER A 92 -0.22 -3.19 10.38
CA SER A 92 0.32 -2.87 11.71
C SER A 92 1.79 -3.25 11.84
N VAL A 93 2.19 -4.44 11.35
CA VAL A 93 3.57 -4.92 11.37
C VAL A 93 4.46 -4.06 10.47
N PHE A 94 4.07 -3.89 9.20
CA PHE A 94 4.93 -3.25 8.21
C PHE A 94 4.99 -1.73 8.34
N GLN A 95 3.94 -1.05 8.83
CA GLN A 95 4.07 0.36 9.20
C GLN A 95 5.11 0.60 10.30
N ARG A 96 5.18 -0.30 11.31
CA ARG A 96 6.20 -0.21 12.36
C ARG A 96 7.60 -0.49 11.81
N LEU A 97 7.77 -1.53 10.98
CA LEU A 97 9.06 -1.91 10.41
C LEU A 97 9.61 -0.86 9.42
N ASN A 98 8.75 -0.34 8.55
CA ASN A 98 9.15 0.51 7.44
C ASN A 98 9.41 1.97 7.81
N LYS A 99 9.02 2.41 9.01
CA LYS A 99 9.29 3.76 9.54
C LYS A 99 8.97 4.87 8.52
N ARG A 100 7.78 4.81 7.90
CA ARG A 100 7.28 5.78 6.90
C ARG A 100 7.87 5.69 5.49
N ASN A 101 8.72 4.71 5.19
CA ASN A 101 9.05 4.37 3.80
C ASN A 101 7.91 3.56 3.16
N GLY A 102 7.80 3.60 1.82
CA GLY A 102 6.74 2.91 1.08
C GLY A 102 5.35 3.46 1.42
N GLU A 103 5.29 4.73 1.83
CA GLU A 103 4.04 5.44 2.04
C GLU A 103 3.27 5.55 0.72
N ASN A 104 1.94 5.65 0.82
CA ASN A 104 1.05 5.69 -0.34
C ASN A 104 1.50 6.78 -1.34
N LEU A 105 1.64 6.43 -2.62
CA LEU A 105 2.09 7.32 -3.69
C LEU A 105 1.29 8.62 -3.76
N LEU A 106 0.05 8.65 -3.27
CA LEU A 106 -0.77 9.86 -3.16
C LEU A 106 -0.09 10.98 -2.35
N ILE A 107 0.65 10.64 -1.29
CA ILE A 107 1.40 11.62 -0.47
C ILE A 107 2.49 12.27 -1.31
N ILE A 108 3.27 11.45 -2.02
CA ILE A 108 4.36 11.91 -2.88
C ILE A 108 3.80 12.69 -4.09
N GLY A 109 2.67 12.26 -4.64
CA GLY A 109 1.97 12.97 -5.71
C GLY A 109 1.55 14.39 -5.30
N GLU A 110 1.01 14.57 -4.09
CA GLU A 110 0.73 15.90 -3.56
C GLU A 110 2.02 16.74 -3.39
N GLU A 111 3.11 16.14 -2.92
CA GLU A 111 4.40 16.82 -2.76
C GLU A 111 4.95 17.31 -4.10
N VAL A 112 4.86 16.51 -5.17
CA VAL A 112 5.26 16.90 -6.53
C VAL A 112 4.40 18.05 -7.04
N LEU A 113 3.07 17.94 -6.91
CA LEU A 113 2.15 18.99 -7.37
C LEU A 113 2.37 20.33 -6.65
N ARG A 114 2.90 20.29 -5.43
CA ARG A 114 3.26 21.48 -4.65
C ARG A 114 4.73 21.89 -4.75
N MET A 115 5.52 21.22 -5.58
CA MET A 115 6.96 21.49 -5.75
C MET A 115 7.78 21.33 -4.45
N ASN A 116 7.33 20.45 -3.54
CA ASN A 116 7.98 20.15 -2.26
C ASN A 116 8.90 18.91 -2.34
N ILE A 117 9.36 18.56 -3.54
CA ILE A 117 10.24 17.42 -3.80
C ILE A 117 10.99 17.68 -5.11
N TYR A 118 12.24 17.22 -5.19
CA TYR A 118 13.00 17.31 -6.44
C TYR A 118 12.49 16.31 -7.49
N VAL A 119 12.44 16.73 -8.75
CA VAL A 119 11.95 15.89 -9.87
C VAL A 119 12.73 14.57 -9.99
N LEU A 120 14.05 14.61 -9.79
CA LEU A 120 14.89 13.41 -9.81
C LEU A 120 14.55 12.44 -8.68
N ASP A 121 14.30 12.95 -7.48
CA ASP A 121 13.89 12.14 -6.33
C ASP A 121 12.55 11.46 -6.64
N TYR A 122 11.58 12.22 -7.15
CA TYR A 122 10.28 11.68 -7.53
C TYR A 122 10.39 10.55 -8.56
N GLY A 123 11.18 10.75 -9.61
CA GLY A 123 11.42 9.73 -10.63
C GLY A 123 12.02 8.45 -10.04
N LEU A 124 12.98 8.57 -9.12
CA LEU A 124 13.58 7.42 -8.45
C LEU A 124 12.63 6.70 -7.50
N VAL A 125 11.77 7.44 -6.81
CA VAL A 125 10.74 6.86 -5.94
C VAL A 125 9.75 6.07 -6.78
N ILE A 126 9.24 6.62 -7.87
CA ILE A 126 8.33 5.90 -8.77
C ILE A 126 8.98 4.60 -9.27
N VAL A 127 10.21 4.69 -9.78
CA VAL A 127 10.93 3.50 -10.28
C VAL A 127 11.08 2.47 -9.17
N ALA A 128 11.52 2.87 -7.98
CA ALA A 128 11.68 1.96 -6.84
C ALA A 128 10.35 1.30 -6.44
N GLN A 129 9.27 2.07 -6.34
CA GLN A 129 7.96 1.57 -5.92
C GLN A 129 7.32 0.64 -6.96
N ILE A 130 7.39 1.01 -8.24
CA ILE A 130 6.89 0.19 -9.34
C ILE A 130 7.69 -1.12 -9.43
N SER A 131 9.03 -1.06 -9.44
CA SER A 131 9.86 -2.28 -9.44
C SER A 131 9.56 -3.18 -8.24
N ALA A 132 9.36 -2.60 -7.06
CA ALA A 132 8.99 -3.34 -5.87
C ALA A 132 7.62 -4.03 -5.99
N ALA A 133 6.63 -3.33 -6.54
CA ALA A 133 5.31 -3.88 -6.82
C ALA A 133 5.40 -5.08 -7.76
N PHE A 134 6.17 -4.98 -8.85
CA PHE A 134 6.44 -6.10 -9.75
C PHE A 134 7.14 -7.28 -9.05
N CYS A 135 8.21 -7.02 -8.29
CA CYS A 135 8.96 -8.06 -7.60
C CYS A 135 8.14 -8.80 -6.54
N SER A 136 7.16 -8.13 -5.90
CA SER A 136 6.35 -8.72 -4.84
C SER A 136 5.56 -9.96 -5.29
N ARG A 137 5.08 -9.97 -6.54
CA ARG A 137 4.38 -11.11 -7.15
C ARG A 137 5.28 -12.33 -7.26
N TYR A 138 6.51 -12.15 -7.76
CA TYR A 138 7.46 -13.25 -7.92
C TYR A 138 7.84 -13.87 -6.59
N TYR A 139 7.98 -13.04 -5.55
CA TYR A 139 8.16 -13.53 -4.19
C TYR A 139 6.96 -14.33 -3.69
N ALA A 140 5.74 -13.83 -3.93
CA ALA A 140 4.52 -14.58 -3.60
C ALA A 140 4.43 -15.91 -4.36
N LEU A 141 4.78 -15.96 -5.66
CA LEU A 141 4.87 -17.23 -6.41
C LEU A 141 5.83 -18.21 -5.74
N LEU A 142 7.06 -17.76 -5.47
CA LEU A 142 8.11 -18.64 -4.95
C LEU A 142 7.70 -19.28 -3.61
N ILE A 143 7.06 -18.51 -2.73
CA ILE A 143 6.78 -18.91 -1.36
C ILE A 143 5.38 -19.54 -1.20
N LEU A 144 4.34 -18.97 -1.81
CA LEU A 144 2.95 -19.38 -1.56
C LEU A 144 2.44 -20.44 -2.55
N ASP A 145 2.88 -20.41 -3.80
CA ASP A 145 2.42 -21.33 -4.86
C ASP A 145 2.81 -22.79 -4.56
N THR A 146 3.86 -22.98 -3.77
CA THR A 146 4.29 -24.30 -3.28
C THR A 146 3.48 -24.81 -2.09
N THR A 147 2.55 -24.01 -1.54
CA THR A 147 1.93 -24.30 -0.24
C THR A 147 0.41 -24.45 -0.23
N LEU A 148 -0.40 -23.54 -0.80
CA LEU A 148 -1.85 -23.55 -0.46
C LEU A 148 -2.89 -23.01 -1.44
N VAL A 149 -2.58 -22.17 -2.42
CA VAL A 149 -3.50 -21.78 -3.50
C VAL A 149 -2.61 -21.40 -4.69
N PRO A 150 -2.93 -21.77 -5.94
CA PRO A 150 -2.16 -21.29 -7.08
C PRO A 150 -2.27 -19.77 -7.09
N VAL A 151 -1.18 -19.07 -6.82
CA VAL A 151 -1.20 -17.60 -6.78
C VAL A 151 -1.51 -17.07 -8.20
N SER A 152 -1.35 -17.93 -9.23
CA SER A 152 -1.79 -17.72 -10.62
C SER A 152 -3.30 -17.48 -10.77
N GLU A 153 -4.14 -17.95 -9.84
CA GLU A 153 -5.60 -17.78 -9.90
C GLU A 153 -6.09 -16.48 -9.24
N ILE A 154 -5.21 -15.76 -8.53
CA ILE A 154 -5.53 -14.53 -7.78
C ILE A 154 -5.47 -13.28 -8.69
N CYS A 155 -6.05 -13.37 -9.89
CA CYS A 155 -6.10 -12.28 -10.86
C CYS A 155 -7.56 -11.91 -11.18
N HIS A 156 -8.11 -10.96 -10.40
CA HIS A 156 -9.51 -10.51 -10.52
C HIS A 156 -9.69 -9.22 -11.33
N LEU A 157 -8.71 -8.85 -12.17
CA LEU A 157 -8.73 -7.60 -12.95
C LEU A 157 -9.39 -7.73 -14.33
N LYS A 158 -9.59 -8.95 -14.81
CA LYS A 158 -10.22 -9.21 -16.10
C LYS A 158 -11.72 -8.96 -16.01
N HIS A 159 -12.29 -8.26 -17.00
CA HIS A 159 -13.69 -7.85 -17.04
C HIS A 159 -14.10 -6.88 -15.92
N LEU A 160 -13.14 -6.15 -15.35
CA LEU A 160 -13.43 -5.15 -14.32
C LEU A 160 -14.25 -3.99 -14.87
N PHE A 161 -14.09 -3.66 -16.17
CA PHE A 161 -14.81 -2.55 -16.80
C PHE A 161 -15.61 -2.98 -18.03
N TYR A 162 -15.25 -4.08 -18.67
CA TYR A 162 -15.88 -4.53 -19.90
C TYR A 162 -16.37 -5.98 -19.82
N GLU A 163 -17.62 -6.19 -20.26
CA GLU A 163 -18.17 -7.51 -20.51
C GLU A 163 -18.82 -7.51 -21.91
N ASN A 164 -18.41 -8.45 -22.77
CA ASN A 164 -18.84 -8.53 -24.17
C ASN A 164 -18.72 -7.19 -24.93
N ASP A 165 -17.57 -6.52 -24.80
CA ASP A 165 -17.25 -5.22 -25.43
C ASP A 165 -18.16 -4.05 -25.02
N ALA A 166 -19.01 -4.22 -24.00
CA ALA A 166 -19.83 -3.17 -23.43
C ALA A 166 -19.23 -2.69 -22.09
N LEU A 167 -19.16 -1.36 -21.92
CA LEU A 167 -18.73 -0.76 -20.68
C LEU A 167 -19.76 -1.02 -19.58
N GLN A 168 -19.33 -1.66 -18.51
CA GLN A 168 -20.18 -2.00 -17.38
C GLN A 168 -20.47 -0.77 -16.48
N PRO A 169 -21.66 -0.66 -15.88
CA PRO A 169 -21.99 0.36 -14.88
C PRO A 169 -21.05 0.37 -13.67
N ILE A 170 -20.34 -0.73 -13.43
CA ILE A 170 -19.36 -0.87 -12.35
C ILE A 170 -18.24 0.17 -12.44
N LEU A 171 -17.94 0.71 -13.63
CA LEU A 171 -16.97 1.81 -13.77
C LEU A 171 -17.32 3.00 -12.88
N ILE A 172 -18.60 3.38 -12.81
CA ILE A 172 -19.03 4.52 -11.97
C ILE A 172 -18.74 4.22 -10.50
N ILE A 173 -19.00 2.99 -10.07
CA ILE A 173 -18.74 2.54 -8.70
C ILE A 173 -17.23 2.57 -8.41
N VAL A 174 -16.41 2.06 -9.33
CA VAL A 174 -14.93 2.06 -9.17
C VAL A 174 -14.41 3.49 -9.08
N VAL A 175 -14.82 4.38 -10.00
CA VAL A 175 -14.40 5.80 -9.99
C VAL A 175 -14.81 6.49 -8.70
N LEU A 176 -16.03 6.26 -8.21
CA LEU A 176 -16.50 6.82 -6.95
C LEU A 176 -15.72 6.26 -5.75
N LEU A 177 -15.44 4.96 -5.71
CA LEU A 177 -14.66 4.33 -4.64
C LEU A 177 -13.21 4.83 -4.61
N GLU A 178 -12.57 4.98 -5.77
CA GLU A 178 -11.21 5.53 -5.87
C GLU A 178 -11.17 6.98 -5.41
N PHE A 179 -12.11 7.80 -5.87
CA PHE A 179 -12.18 9.21 -5.49
C PHE A 179 -12.47 9.38 -3.99
N LEU A 180 -13.54 8.75 -3.48
CA LEU A 180 -13.93 8.84 -2.09
C LEU A 180 -12.90 8.20 -1.17
N GLY A 181 -12.31 7.09 -1.58
CA GLY A 181 -11.20 6.46 -0.90
C GLY A 181 -10.04 7.44 -0.77
N GLY A 182 -9.58 8.04 -1.87
CA GLY A 182 -8.45 8.97 -1.87
C GLY A 182 -8.68 10.14 -0.92
N ALA A 183 -9.90 10.71 -0.96
CA ALA A 183 -10.32 11.76 -0.04
C ALA A 183 -10.35 11.30 1.42
N ALA A 184 -10.92 10.12 1.69
CA ALA A 184 -11.01 9.53 3.03
C ALA A 184 -9.62 9.26 3.62
N LEU A 185 -8.72 8.65 2.86
CA LEU A 185 -7.34 8.40 3.29
C LEU A 185 -6.62 9.71 3.61
N HIS A 186 -6.77 10.76 2.81
CA HIS A 186 -6.17 12.05 3.12
C HIS A 186 -6.65 12.59 4.47
N MET A 187 -7.96 12.56 4.73
CA MET A 187 -8.54 13.01 6.02
C MET A 187 -8.04 12.17 7.20
N ILE A 188 -8.05 10.83 7.05
CA ILE A 188 -7.66 9.88 8.10
C ILE A 188 -6.18 10.04 8.43
N LEU A 189 -5.32 10.01 7.43
CA LEU A 189 -3.88 10.09 7.63
C LEU A 189 -3.49 11.43 8.26
N ARG A 190 -4.14 12.52 7.83
CA ARG A 190 -3.95 13.83 8.44
C ARG A 190 -4.34 13.87 9.91
N GLN A 191 -5.48 13.28 10.27
CA GLN A 191 -5.99 13.29 11.65
C GLN A 191 -5.18 12.37 12.57
N PHE A 192 -4.72 11.23 12.05
CA PHE A 192 -4.14 10.14 12.83
C PHE A 192 -2.66 9.88 12.54
N GLN A 193 -1.92 10.85 11.98
CA GLN A 193 -0.52 10.73 11.52
C GLN A 193 0.44 10.04 12.52
N LYS A 194 0.16 10.10 13.83
CA LYS A 194 0.99 9.48 14.89
C LYS A 194 0.44 8.16 15.46
N ARG A 195 -0.72 7.68 14.98
CA ARG A 195 -1.41 6.49 15.50
C ARG A 195 -1.40 5.36 14.48
N ILE A 196 -0.28 4.63 14.44
CA ILE A 196 -0.03 3.53 13.50
C ILE A 196 -1.17 2.52 13.46
N GLU A 197 -1.63 2.05 14.63
CA GLU A 197 -2.70 1.05 14.73
C GLU A 197 -4.04 1.56 14.17
N THR A 198 -4.35 2.83 14.41
CA THR A 198 -5.56 3.46 13.87
C THR A 198 -5.47 3.59 12.35
N ILE A 199 -4.30 3.97 11.81
CA ILE A 199 -4.09 4.04 10.37
C ILE A 199 -4.22 2.64 9.74
N ALA A 200 -3.61 1.62 10.34
CA ALA A 200 -3.72 0.23 9.88
C ALA A 200 -5.17 -0.26 9.86
N PHE A 201 -5.96 0.07 10.89
CA PHE A 201 -7.39 -0.23 10.95
C PHE A 201 -8.17 0.39 9.78
N PHE A 202 -7.92 1.67 9.48
CA PHE A 202 -8.62 2.32 8.37
C PHE A 202 -8.19 1.79 7.00
N TYR A 203 -6.91 1.45 6.81
CA TYR A 203 -6.48 0.73 5.61
C TYR A 203 -7.19 -0.62 5.48
N ALA A 204 -7.23 -1.42 6.55
CA ALA A 204 -7.94 -2.69 6.55
C ALA A 204 -9.41 -2.54 6.21
N LEU A 205 -10.09 -1.55 6.79
CA LEU A 205 -11.50 -1.26 6.54
C LEU A 205 -11.74 -0.86 5.07
N ILE A 206 -11.00 0.14 4.57
CA ILE A 206 -11.18 0.67 3.21
C ILE A 206 -10.81 -0.40 2.17
N PHE A 207 -9.74 -1.15 2.39
CA PHE A 207 -9.31 -2.21 1.49
C PHE A 207 -10.29 -3.38 1.46
N THR A 208 -10.83 -3.78 2.62
CA THR A 208 -11.84 -4.85 2.67
C THR A 208 -13.12 -4.41 1.95
N ILE A 209 -13.58 -3.17 2.15
CA ILE A 209 -14.78 -2.64 1.48
C ILE A 209 -14.57 -2.51 -0.02
N SER A 210 -13.44 -1.94 -0.46
CA SER A 210 -13.13 -1.80 -1.88
C SER A 210 -12.97 -3.16 -2.57
N HIS A 211 -12.30 -4.10 -1.93
CA HIS A 211 -12.19 -5.46 -2.44
C HIS A 211 -13.56 -6.15 -2.53
N TYR A 212 -14.43 -5.96 -1.53
CA TYR A 212 -15.78 -6.49 -1.57
C TYR A 212 -16.62 -5.92 -2.71
N ALA A 213 -16.51 -4.61 -2.94
CA ALA A 213 -17.33 -3.91 -3.91
C ALA A 213 -16.86 -4.09 -5.36
N VAL A 214 -15.55 -4.12 -5.60
CA VAL A 214 -14.96 -4.10 -6.95
C VAL A 214 -13.77 -5.04 -7.14
N GLY A 215 -13.42 -5.89 -6.16
CA GLY A 215 -12.32 -6.86 -6.30
C GLY A 215 -10.91 -6.27 -6.28
N VAL A 216 -10.77 -4.98 -5.94
CA VAL A 216 -9.49 -4.26 -5.94
C VAL A 216 -9.30 -3.53 -4.61
N PHE A 217 -8.07 -3.55 -4.09
CA PHE A 217 -7.66 -2.76 -2.92
C PHE A 217 -7.42 -1.29 -3.30
N ALA A 218 -8.48 -0.51 -3.30
CA ALA A 218 -8.46 0.93 -3.52
C ALA A 218 -8.31 1.68 -2.18
N PRO A 219 -7.75 2.90 -2.13
CA PRO A 219 -7.13 3.70 -3.20
C PRO A 219 -5.59 3.71 -3.06
N HIS A 220 -4.91 2.60 -3.33
CA HIS A 220 -3.46 2.51 -3.16
C HIS A 220 -2.76 2.11 -4.48
N PRO A 221 -2.25 3.09 -5.26
CA PRO A 221 -1.74 2.88 -6.61
C PRO A 221 -0.70 1.76 -6.72
N MET A 222 0.27 1.68 -5.80
CA MET A 222 1.32 0.63 -5.88
C MET A 222 0.81 -0.77 -5.55
N ILE A 223 -0.23 -0.85 -4.72
CA ILE A 223 -0.87 -2.11 -4.40
C ILE A 223 -1.64 -2.60 -5.62
N PHE A 224 -2.41 -1.71 -6.26
CA PHE A 224 -3.03 -1.99 -7.56
C PHE A 224 -1.97 -2.41 -8.61
N MET A 225 -0.87 -1.66 -8.74
CA MET A 225 0.18 -1.92 -9.72
C MET A 225 0.81 -3.31 -9.56
N SER A 226 0.93 -3.82 -8.33
CA SER A 226 1.47 -5.16 -8.06
C SER A 226 0.67 -6.28 -8.75
N ARG A 227 -0.64 -6.08 -8.94
CA ARG A 227 -1.55 -7.00 -9.65
C ARG A 227 -1.66 -6.65 -11.13
N TYR A 228 -1.84 -5.36 -11.44
CA TYR A 228 -1.99 -4.84 -12.80
C TYR A 228 -0.84 -5.27 -13.72
N ALA A 229 0.38 -5.20 -13.21
CA ALA A 229 1.61 -5.68 -13.82
C ALA A 229 1.49 -6.97 -14.64
N TYR A 230 0.79 -7.95 -14.08
CA TYR A 230 0.69 -9.29 -14.64
C TYR A 230 -0.69 -9.52 -15.26
N CYS A 231 -1.75 -9.08 -14.57
CA CYS A 231 -3.12 -9.23 -15.07
C CYS A 231 -3.36 -8.50 -16.39
N SER A 232 -2.68 -7.38 -16.64
CA SER A 232 -2.83 -6.62 -17.87
C SER A 232 -2.35 -7.34 -19.14
N VAL A 233 -1.55 -8.41 -19.01
CA VAL A 233 -1.06 -9.19 -20.16
C VAL A 233 -2.21 -9.88 -20.90
N ASP A 234 -3.23 -10.33 -20.16
CA ASP A 234 -4.38 -11.04 -20.70
C ASP A 234 -5.62 -10.15 -20.87
N MET A 235 -5.48 -8.84 -20.66
CA MET A 235 -6.55 -7.84 -20.80
C MET A 235 -6.55 -7.23 -22.21
N VAL A 236 -7.73 -6.78 -22.64
CA VAL A 236 -7.84 -5.92 -23.82
C VAL A 236 -7.13 -4.59 -23.54
N THR A 237 -6.36 -4.09 -24.51
CA THR A 237 -5.50 -2.91 -24.33
C THR A 237 -6.25 -1.68 -23.79
N GLU A 238 -7.48 -1.45 -24.25
CA GLU A 238 -8.32 -0.34 -23.80
C GLU A 238 -8.74 -0.49 -22.34
N GLU A 239 -9.12 -1.71 -21.93
CA GLU A 239 -9.49 -2.02 -20.54
C GLU A 239 -8.27 -1.87 -19.61
N ALA A 240 -7.10 -2.36 -20.04
CA ALA A 240 -5.86 -2.21 -19.29
C ALA A 240 -5.48 -0.73 -19.11
N LEU A 241 -5.55 0.07 -20.18
CA LEU A 241 -5.27 1.50 -20.10
C LEU A 241 -6.27 2.22 -19.18
N LEU A 242 -7.56 1.92 -19.30
CA LEU A 242 -8.59 2.51 -18.44
C LEU A 242 -8.36 2.16 -16.97
N ALA A 243 -8.08 0.88 -16.66
CA ALA A 243 -7.75 0.44 -15.32
C ALA A 243 -6.54 1.19 -14.75
N PHE A 244 -5.47 1.31 -15.54
CA PHE A 244 -4.28 2.06 -15.15
C PHE A 244 -4.62 3.52 -14.81
N LEU A 245 -5.38 4.21 -15.68
CA LEU A 245 -5.74 5.61 -15.46
C LEU A 245 -6.65 5.78 -14.24
N VAL A 246 -7.67 4.94 -14.08
CA VAL A 246 -8.63 5.04 -12.98
C VAL A 246 -7.93 4.84 -11.64
N HIS A 247 -7.18 3.75 -11.47
CA HIS A 247 -6.57 3.39 -10.19
C HIS A 247 -5.30 4.18 -9.83
N ASN A 248 -4.73 4.96 -10.75
CA ASN A 248 -3.58 5.83 -10.45
C ASN A 248 -3.97 7.32 -10.37
N LEU A 249 -4.87 7.80 -11.23
CA LEU A 249 -5.20 9.24 -11.32
C LEU A 249 -6.41 9.62 -10.46
N VAL A 250 -7.50 8.85 -10.50
CA VAL A 250 -8.72 9.16 -9.73
C VAL A 250 -8.47 9.23 -8.22
N PRO A 251 -7.69 8.32 -7.59
CA PRO A 251 -7.42 8.47 -6.16
C PRO A 251 -6.57 9.70 -5.84
N LEU A 252 -5.69 10.14 -6.74
CA LEU A 252 -4.94 11.39 -6.59
C LEU A 252 -5.86 12.61 -6.70
N ILE A 253 -6.84 12.58 -7.60
CA ILE A 253 -7.85 13.63 -7.71
C ILE A 253 -8.66 13.70 -6.40
N GLY A 254 -9.13 12.56 -5.88
CA GLY A 254 -9.82 12.48 -4.60
C GLY A 254 -8.98 12.96 -3.41
N TRP A 255 -7.70 12.58 -3.39
CA TRP A 255 -6.73 13.05 -2.40
C TRP A 255 -6.58 14.57 -2.41
N MET A 256 -6.36 15.16 -3.59
CA MET A 256 -6.16 16.60 -3.77
C MET A 256 -7.44 17.42 -3.57
N PHE A 257 -8.62 16.82 -3.72
CA PHE A 257 -9.89 17.47 -3.48
C PHE A 257 -10.01 17.99 -2.04
N VAL A 258 -9.55 17.22 -1.05
CA VAL A 258 -9.68 17.58 0.37
C VAL A 258 -8.92 18.87 0.73
N PRO A 259 -7.61 19.04 0.45
CA PRO A 259 -6.93 20.29 0.78
C PRO A 259 -7.47 21.50 -0.01
N ILE A 260 -7.97 21.29 -1.23
CA ILE A 260 -8.61 22.35 -2.04
C ILE A 260 -9.89 22.84 -1.36
N VAL A 261 -10.80 21.91 -1.01
CA VAL A 261 -12.11 22.26 -0.42
C VAL A 261 -11.95 22.76 1.01
N THR A 262 -11.09 22.14 1.80
CA THR A 262 -10.87 22.54 3.20
C THR A 262 -9.98 23.77 3.33
N ARG A 263 -9.34 24.24 2.24
CA ARG A 263 -8.33 25.31 2.20
C ARG A 263 -7.21 25.13 3.22
N LYS A 264 -6.94 23.89 3.61
CA LYS A 264 -5.91 23.56 4.59
C LYS A 264 -4.94 22.58 3.95
N PRO A 265 -3.67 22.98 3.73
CA PRO A 265 -2.66 22.09 3.18
C PRO A 265 -2.44 20.89 4.11
N THR A 266 -2.03 19.77 3.53
CA THR A 266 -1.62 18.60 4.31
C THR A 266 -0.42 18.92 5.19
N THR A 267 -0.40 18.35 6.39
CA THR A 267 0.79 18.27 7.26
C THR A 267 1.55 16.96 7.08
N LEU A 268 1.05 16.07 6.21
CA LEU A 268 1.71 14.84 5.87
C LEU A 268 2.95 15.14 5.03
N ARG A 269 4.07 14.54 5.44
CA ARG A 269 5.34 14.62 4.75
C ARG A 269 5.94 13.25 4.61
N SER A 270 6.27 12.87 3.39
CA SER A 270 7.09 11.69 3.09
C SER A 270 8.53 11.94 3.54
N VAL A 271 9.35 10.88 3.54
CA VAL A 271 10.81 11.00 3.79
C VAL A 271 11.47 11.92 2.76
N TRP A 272 10.90 12.06 1.56
CA TRP A 272 11.42 12.87 0.48
C TRP A 272 11.04 14.34 0.63
N GLY A 273 9.78 14.62 1.01
CA GLY A 273 9.37 15.98 1.38
C GLY A 273 10.17 16.52 2.56
N GLN A 274 10.41 15.69 3.59
CA GLN A 274 11.26 16.07 4.73
C GLN A 274 12.70 16.38 4.29
N ARG A 275 13.27 15.58 3.40
CA ARG A 275 14.60 15.84 2.83
C ARG A 275 14.64 17.16 2.09
N PHE A 276 13.62 17.45 1.28
CA PHE A 276 13.53 18.70 0.53
C PHE A 276 13.57 19.91 1.46
N GLU A 277 12.72 19.91 2.50
CA GLU A 277 12.69 20.95 3.53
C GLU A 277 14.06 21.10 4.23
N GLU A 278 14.70 20.00 4.65
CA GLU A 278 16.05 20.03 5.25
C GLU A 278 17.12 20.65 4.34
N MET A 279 17.01 20.46 3.02
CA MET A 279 17.98 20.98 2.05
C MET A 279 17.72 22.45 1.73
N GLU A 280 16.45 22.87 1.66
CA GLU A 280 16.10 24.29 1.52
C GLU A 280 16.53 25.09 2.74
N GLU A 281 16.27 24.61 3.96
CA GLU A 281 16.69 25.26 5.19
C GLU A 281 18.22 25.43 5.25
N LYS A 282 18.99 24.41 4.86
CA LYS A 282 20.46 24.48 4.80
C LYS A 282 20.96 25.45 3.73
N SER A 283 20.23 25.60 2.63
CA SER A 283 20.59 26.51 1.54
C SER A 283 20.24 27.97 1.86
N GLN A 284 19.21 28.18 2.68
CA GLN A 284 18.74 29.50 3.12
C GLN A 284 19.40 29.96 4.43
N ALA A 285 20.00 29.06 5.21
CA ALA A 285 20.85 29.42 6.33
C ALA A 285 22.01 30.28 5.81
N PRO A 286 22.17 31.54 6.27
CA PRO A 286 23.30 32.36 5.85
C PRO A 286 24.57 31.59 6.13
N GLN A 287 25.52 31.61 5.19
CA GLN A 287 26.93 31.42 5.52
C GLN A 287 27.34 32.55 6.47
N GLY A 288 26.97 32.41 7.75
CA GLY A 288 27.31 33.32 8.82
C GLY A 288 28.82 33.34 8.94
N GLY A 289 29.41 34.40 8.38
CA GLY A 289 30.82 34.53 8.10
C GLY A 289 31.69 34.19 9.31
N ASN A 290 32.58 33.22 9.10
CA ASN A 290 33.74 33.02 9.96
C ASN A 290 34.81 34.08 9.63
N ASN A 291 34.40 35.35 9.68
CA ASN A 291 35.24 36.52 9.49
C ASN A 291 35.13 37.38 10.76
N LYS A 292 35.67 36.87 11.86
CA LYS A 292 36.05 37.69 13.01
C LYS A 292 37.47 37.35 13.49
N LYS A 293 38.38 38.07 12.85
CA LYS A 293 39.55 38.78 13.41
C LYS A 293 40.66 37.93 14.05
N ARG A 294 41.76 37.84 13.28
CA ARG A 294 43.11 38.17 13.75
C ARG A 294 43.05 39.33 14.77
N ARG A 295 43.51 39.08 15.98
CA ARG A 295 44.50 39.88 16.71
C ARG A 295 45.01 39.08 17.89
#